data_AF-A0AB73IM87-F1
#
_entry.id   AF-A0AB73IM87-F1
#
_cell.length_a   1.000
_cell.length_b   1.000
_cell.length_c   1.000
_cell.angle_alpha   90.00
_cell.angle_beta   90.00
_cell.angle_gamma   90.00
#
_symmetry.space_group_name_H-M   'P 1'
#
loop_
_entity.id
_entity.type
_entity.pdbx_description
1 polymer ?
#
loop_
_entity_poly.entity_id
_entity_poly.type
_entity_poly.pdbx_seq_one_letter_code
_entity_poly.pdbx_strand_id
1 'polypeptide(L)'
;MAHSHSSQLEEGHGSVGGYVAGFILSVLLTAASFGLVMGGVLSPHASLIGLAALALVQIVVHLVYFLHMNGSSGQRWNVMAFSYTVLTAAILIVGTLWVLHNVSMNMMSR
;
A
#
# COMPACT_ATOMS: atom_id res chain seq x y z
N MET A 1 46.32 3.72 30.40
CA MET A 1 44.92 4.08 30.10
C MET A 1 44.58 3.51 28.73
N ALA A 2 43.91 2.36 28.70
CA ALA A 2 43.58 1.67 27.47
C ALA A 2 42.27 2.24 26.91
N HIS A 3 42.33 2.81 25.70
CA HIS A 3 41.17 3.22 24.94
C HIS A 3 40.46 1.96 24.42
N SER A 4 39.31 1.64 25.00
CA SER A 4 38.38 0.63 24.48
C SER A 4 37.74 1.19 23.20
N HIS A 5 38.11 0.61 22.06
CA HIS A 5 37.47 0.85 20.77
C HIS A 5 36.01 0.39 20.88
N SER A 6 35.08 1.35 20.95
CA SER A 6 33.66 1.11 20.82
C SER A 6 33.39 0.52 19.44
N SER A 7 33.00 -0.74 19.39
CA SER A 7 32.40 -1.37 18.22
C SER A 7 31.15 -0.58 17.85
N GLN A 8 31.26 0.24 16.81
CA GLN A 8 30.14 0.85 16.10
C GLN A 8 29.28 -0.30 15.56
N LEU A 9 28.25 -0.67 16.31
CA LEU A 9 27.17 -1.51 15.81
C LEU A 9 26.38 -0.67 14.82
N GLU A 10 26.44 -1.13 13.57
CA GLU A 10 25.80 -0.57 12.39
C GLU A 10 24.43 0.05 12.68
N GLU A 11 24.31 1.33 12.38
CA GLU A 11 23.05 2.04 12.28
C GLU A 11 22.16 1.31 11.25
N GLY A 12 21.05 0.76 11.73
CA GLY A 12 20.12 -0.05 10.95
C GLY A 12 19.42 0.74 9.85
N HIS A 13 20.09 0.94 8.73
CA HIS A 13 19.46 0.99 7.41
C HIS A 13 18.76 -0.36 7.22
N GLY A 14 17.46 -0.34 6.87
CA GLY A 14 16.56 -1.51 6.91
C GLY A 14 17.26 -2.83 6.57
N SER A 15 17.29 -3.74 7.55
CA SER A 15 17.97 -5.04 7.42
C SER A 15 17.58 -5.70 6.10
N VAL A 16 18.56 -6.21 5.35
CA VAL A 16 18.34 -6.95 4.10
C VAL A 16 17.26 -8.02 4.27
N GLY A 17 17.12 -8.60 5.46
CA GLY A 17 16.06 -9.55 5.80
C GLY A 17 14.64 -8.96 5.72
N GLY A 18 14.44 -7.69 6.09
CA GLY A 18 13.16 -7.00 5.96
C GLY A 18 12.75 -6.77 4.50
N TYR A 19 13.71 -6.36 3.66
CA TYR A 19 13.47 -6.21 2.22
C TYR A 19 13.14 -7.55 1.55
N VAL A 20 13.86 -8.63 1.88
CA VAL A 20 13.60 -9.96 1.33
C VAL A 20 12.22 -10.47 1.77
N ALA A 21 11.85 -10.29 3.04
CA ALA A 21 10.52 -10.67 3.54
C ALA A 21 9.41 -9.89 2.81
N GLY A 22 9.57 -8.58 2.66
CA GLY A 22 8.63 -7.73 1.91
C GLY A 22 8.53 -8.11 0.44
N PHE A 23 9.64 -8.46 -0.20
CA PHE A 23 9.67 -8.92 -1.58
C PHE A 23 8.90 -10.23 -1.75
N ILE A 24 9.16 -11.24 -0.92
CA ILE A 24 8.44 -12.52 -0.96
C ILE A 24 6.94 -12.30 -0.75
N LEU A 25 6.57 -11.48 0.24
CA LEU A 25 5.17 -11.19 0.52
C LEU A 25 4.49 -10.48 -0.67
N SER A 26 5.15 -9.50 -1.27
CA SER A 26 4.66 -8.79 -2.47
C SER A 26 4.45 -9.72 -3.65
N VAL A 27 5.38 -10.64 -3.90
CA VAL A 27 5.28 -11.64 -4.97
C VAL A 27 4.10 -12.60 -4.70
N LEU A 28 3.95 -13.06 -3.46
CA LEU A 28 2.84 -13.95 -3.08
C LEU A 28 1.48 -13.26 -3.24
N LEU A 29 1.34 -12.01 -2.81
CA LEU A 29 0.10 -11.24 -2.99
C LEU A 29 -0.22 -11.01 -4.47
N THR A 30 0.80 -10.75 -5.28
CA THR A 30 0.64 -10.61 -6.73
C THR A 30 0.19 -11.93 -7.34
N ALA A 31 0.85 -13.05 -7.02
CA ALA A 31 0.45 -14.37 -7.48
C ALA A 31 -0.99 -14.73 -7.05
N ALA A 32 -1.38 -14.39 -5.82
CA ALA A 32 -2.75 -14.57 -5.32
C ALA A 32 -3.75 -13.73 -6.12
N SER A 33 -3.42 -12.48 -6.46
CA SER A 33 -4.27 -11.59 -7.27
C SER A 33 -4.49 -12.16 -8.67
N PHE A 34 -3.43 -12.63 -9.32
CA PHE A 34 -3.52 -13.28 -10.63
C PHE A 34 -4.28 -14.61 -10.54
N GLY A 35 -4.02 -15.42 -9.51
CA GLY A 35 -4.73 -16.68 -9.28
C GLY A 35 -6.23 -16.50 -9.05
N LEU A 36 -6.62 -15.47 -8.30
CA LEU A 36 -8.02 -15.12 -8.04
C LEU A 36 -8.77 -14.85 -9.36
N VAL A 37 -8.16 -14.08 -10.27
CA VAL A 37 -8.79 -13.67 -11.53
C VAL A 37 -8.71 -14.78 -12.59
N MET A 38 -7.55 -15.40 -12.78
CA MET A 38 -7.36 -16.45 -13.80
C MET A 38 -8.08 -17.76 -13.44
N GLY A 39 -8.21 -18.06 -12.15
CA GLY A 39 -8.89 -19.27 -11.69
C GLY A 39 -10.41 -19.24 -11.91
N GLY A 40 -11.01 -18.07 -12.15
CA GLY A 40 -12.44 -17.94 -12.44
C GLY A 40 -13.36 -18.48 -11.33
N VAL A 41 -12.85 -18.65 -10.11
CA VAL A 41 -13.53 -19.31 -8.98
C VAL A 41 -14.67 -18.48 -8.37
N LEU A 42 -14.68 -17.17 -8.62
CA LEU A 42 -15.66 -16.22 -8.10
C LEU A 42 -16.40 -15.52 -9.24
N SER A 43 -17.59 -14.99 -8.94
CA SER A 43 -18.32 -14.14 -9.88
C SER A 43 -17.49 -12.91 -10.25
N PRO A 44 -17.68 -12.30 -11.44
CA PRO A 44 -16.88 -11.15 -11.88
C PRO A 44 -16.89 -10.00 -10.87
N HIS A 45 -18.03 -9.74 -10.24
CA HIS A 45 -18.16 -8.71 -9.22
C HIS A 45 -17.40 -9.05 -7.93
N ALA A 46 -17.48 -10.31 -7.47
CA ALA A 46 -16.74 -10.76 -6.29
C ALA A 46 -15.22 -10.78 -6.54
N SER A 47 -14.79 -11.16 -7.74
CA SER A 47 -13.38 -11.10 -8.15
C SER A 47 -12.83 -9.68 -8.14
N LEU A 48 -13.62 -8.69 -8.60
CA LEU A 48 -13.23 -7.28 -8.55
C LEU A 48 -13.05 -6.78 -7.11
N ILE A 49 -13.98 -7.13 -6.21
CA ILE A 49 -13.88 -6.74 -4.79
C ILE A 49 -12.65 -7.40 -4.15
N GLY A 50 -12.44 -8.70 -4.39
CA GLY A 50 -11.27 -9.42 -3.88
C GLY A 50 -9.96 -8.86 -4.40
N LEU A 51 -9.90 -8.50 -5.69
CA LEU A 51 -8.73 -7.87 -6.30
C LEU A 51 -8.45 -6.49 -5.70
N ALA A 52 -9.48 -5.67 -5.48
CA ALA A 52 -9.34 -4.37 -4.83
C ALA A 52 -8.82 -4.51 -3.38
N ALA A 53 -9.31 -5.51 -2.63
CA ALA A 53 -8.81 -5.80 -1.29
C ALA A 53 -7.33 -6.23 -1.30
N LEU A 54 -6.95 -7.15 -2.20
CA LEU A 54 -5.56 -7.58 -2.36
C LEU A 54 -4.64 -6.42 -2.75
N ALA A 55 -5.09 -5.54 -3.65
CA ALA A 55 -4.35 -4.34 -4.02
C ALA A 55 -4.14 -3.39 -2.84
N LEU A 56 -5.15 -3.23 -1.97
CA LEU A 56 -5.03 -2.39 -0.77
C LEU A 56 -4.00 -2.97 0.21
N VAL A 57 -4.02 -4.29 0.43
CA VAL A 57 -3.00 -4.96 1.27
C VAL A 57 -1.61 -4.82 0.64
N GLN A 58 -1.51 -4.91 -0.68
CA GLN A 58 -0.24 -4.77 -1.40
C GLN A 58 0.38 -3.37 -1.21
N ILE A 59 -0.44 -2.31 -1.19
CA ILE A 59 0.00 -0.95 -0.86
C ILE A 59 0.59 -0.92 0.55
N VAL A 60 -0.10 -1.51 1.54
CA VAL A 60 0.38 -1.55 2.93
C VAL A 60 1.72 -2.29 3.04
N VAL A 61 1.89 -3.42 2.34
CA VAL A 61 3.18 -4.15 2.30
C VAL A 61 4.29 -3.24 1.76
N HIS A 62 4.04 -2.47 0.72
CA HIS A 62 5.04 -1.53 0.18
C HIS A 62 5.39 -0.41 1.15
N LEU A 63 4.40 0.18 1.80
CA LEU A 63 4.61 1.22 2.81
C LEU A 63 5.47 0.74 3.98
N VAL A 64 5.23 -0.49 4.46
CA VAL A 64 5.92 -1.03 5.63
C VAL A 64 7.32 -1.52 5.27
N TYR A 65 7.45 -2.38 4.26
CA TYR A 65 8.71 -3.08 3.99
C TYR A 65 9.66 -2.34 3.05
N PHE A 66 9.16 -1.48 2.15
CA PHE A 66 10.01 -0.78 1.19
C PHE A 66 10.20 0.68 1.58
N LEU A 67 9.11 1.37 1.90
CA LEU A 67 9.15 2.78 2.31
C LEU A 67 9.55 2.95 3.78
N HIS A 68 9.69 1.86 4.54
CA HIS A 68 10.11 1.85 5.95
C HIS A 68 9.38 2.91 6.77
N MET A 69 8.08 3.05 6.54
CA MET A 69 7.27 4.03 7.24
C MET A 69 7.05 3.56 8.68
N ASN A 70 7.96 3.93 9.58
CA ASN A 70 7.89 3.53 10.99
C ASN A 70 7.05 4.54 11.79
N GLY A 71 6.35 4.03 12.81
CA GLY A 71 5.57 4.85 13.76
C GLY A 71 6.42 5.54 14.83
N SER A 72 7.75 5.61 14.65
CA SER A 72 8.66 6.23 15.61
C SER A 72 8.35 7.71 15.78
N SER A 73 8.61 8.26 16.97
CA SER A 73 8.30 9.64 17.34
C SER A 73 8.83 10.69 16.33
N GLY A 74 10.00 10.44 15.73
CA GLY A 74 10.59 11.30 14.69
C GLY A 74 9.90 11.25 13.33
N GLN A 75 9.22 10.14 12.99
CA GLN A 75 8.61 9.91 11.67
C GLN A 75 7.07 10.02 11.70
N ARG A 76 6.48 10.28 12.87
CA ARG A 76 5.01 10.52 13.02
C ARG A 76 4.50 11.61 12.09
N TRP A 77 5.29 12.65 11.85
CA TRP A 77 4.94 13.69 10.88
C TRP A 77 4.80 13.16 9.45
N ASN A 78 5.65 12.22 9.05
CA ASN A 78 5.56 11.58 7.74
C ASN A 78 4.32 10.68 7.64
N VAL A 79 3.99 9.95 8.71
CA VAL A 79 2.77 9.14 8.78
C VAL A 79 1.52 10.01 8.71
N MET A 80 1.51 11.16 9.40
CA MET A 80 0.41 12.13 9.37
C MET A 80 0.26 12.80 8.00
N ALA A 81 1.37 13.19 7.36
CA ALA A 81 1.34 13.74 6.01
C ALA A 81 0.82 12.70 5.00
N PHE A 82 1.29 11.46 5.10
CA PHE A 82 0.85 10.37 4.25
C PHE A 82 -0.65 10.06 4.44
N SER A 83 -1.13 9.99 5.69
CA SER A 83 -2.55 9.73 5.95
C SER A 83 -3.44 10.86 5.41
N TYR A 84 -2.98 12.11 5.51
CA TYR A 84 -3.63 13.25 4.87
C TYR A 84 -3.67 13.10 3.34
N THR A 85 -2.57 12.70 2.71
CA THR A 85 -2.53 12.42 1.26
C THR A 85 -3.51 11.33 0.86
N VAL A 86 -3.59 10.23 1.61
CA VAL A 86 -4.54 9.13 1.34
C VAL A 86 -5.98 9.60 1.48
N LEU A 87 -6.29 10.38 2.53
CA LEU A 87 -7.63 10.94 2.73
C LEU A 87 -8.03 11.86 1.56
N THR A 88 -7.15 12.79 1.18
CA THR A 88 -7.39 13.69 0.06
C THR A 88 -7.54 12.91 -1.26
N ALA A 89 -6.69 11.91 -1.51
CA ALA A 89 -6.81 11.06 -2.69
C ALA A 89 -8.15 10.31 -2.72
N ALA A 90 -8.61 9.76 -1.59
CA ALA A 90 -9.90 9.08 -1.50
C ALA A 90 -11.07 10.04 -1.79
N ILE A 91 -11.03 11.25 -1.24
CA ILE A 91 -12.05 12.28 -1.51
C ILE A 91 -12.07 12.65 -3.00
N LEU A 92 -10.89 12.86 -3.60
CA LEU A 92 -10.80 13.21 -5.02
C LEU A 92 -11.30 12.07 -5.91
N ILE A 93 -10.86 10.83 -5.69
CA ILE A 93 -11.27 9.69 -6.51
C ILE A 93 -12.78 9.45 -6.39
N VAL A 94 -13.31 9.35 -5.17
CA VAL A 94 -14.75 9.12 -4.95
C VAL A 94 -15.56 10.30 -5.45
N GLY A 95 -15.13 11.53 -5.15
CA GLY A 95 -15.80 12.74 -5.60
C GLY A 95 -15.84 12.86 -7.11
N THR A 96 -14.73 12.61 -7.81
CA THR A 96 -14.68 12.63 -9.28
C THR A 96 -15.54 11.54 -9.89
N LEU A 97 -15.48 10.30 -9.39
CA LEU A 97 -16.34 9.22 -9.87
C LEU A 97 -17.83 9.55 -9.67
N TRP A 98 -18.19 10.11 -8.51
CA TRP A 98 -19.56 10.52 -8.22
C TRP A 98 -20.04 11.65 -9.13
N VAL A 99 -19.23 12.70 -9.32
CA VAL A 99 -19.54 13.82 -10.21
C VAL A 99 -19.69 13.34 -11.64
N LEU A 100 -18.76 12.53 -12.16
CA LEU A 100 -18.83 12.01 -13.53
C LEU A 100 -20.02 11.08 -13.73
N HIS A 101 -20.32 10.22 -12.76
CA HIS A 101 -21.51 9.39 -12.79
C HIS A 101 -22.77 10.25 -12.84
N ASN A 102 -22.87 11.27 -11.98
CA ASN A 102 -24.02 12.18 -11.95
C ASN A 102 -24.14 12.99 -13.25
N VAL A 103 -23.04 13.52 -13.78
CA VAL A 103 -23.02 14.25 -15.05
C VAL A 103 -23.43 13.34 -16.20
N SER A 104 -22.92 12.11 -16.28
CA SER A 104 -23.31 11.14 -17.31
C SER A 104 -24.80 10.86 -17.26
N MET A 105 -25.36 10.59 -16.07
CA MET A 105 -26.79 10.35 -15.91
C MET A 105 -27.66 11.56 -16.30
N ASN A 106 -27.18 12.78 -16.05
CA ASN A 106 -27.94 14.02 -16.31
C ASN A 106 -27.70 14.64 -17.69
N MET A 107 -26.63 14.26 -18.40
CA MET A 107 -26.31 14.76 -19.75
C MET A 107 -26.59 13.73 -20.86
N MET A 108 -26.71 12.43 -20.56
CA MET A 108 -27.21 11.43 -21.50
C MET A 108 -28.74 11.50 -21.71
N SER A 109 -29.46 12.39 -21.03
CA SER A 109 -30.90 12.59 -21.27
C SER A 109 -31.17 13.48 -22.49
N ARG A 110 -30.70 13.08 -23.68
CA ARG A 110 -31.26 13.35 -25.02
C ARG A 110 -30.68 12.38 -26.03
#